data_AF-A0A9J5ZNA6-F1
#
_entry.id   AF-A0A9J5ZNA6-F1
#
_cell.length_a   1.000
_cell.length_b   1.000
_cell.length_c   1.000
_cell.angle_alpha   90.00
_cell.angle_beta   90.00
_cell.angle_gamma   90.00
#
_symmetry.space_group_name_H-M   'P 1'
#
loop_
_entity.id
_entity.type
_entity.pdbx_description
1 polymer ?
#
loop_
_entity_poly.entity_id
_entity_poly.type
_entity_poly.pdbx_seq_one_letter_code
_entity_poly.pdbx_strand_id
1 'polypeptide(L)'
;MADETELAKQSLLINNIPKNSVDFVMRVLVIRRGSIIPYKNSRNEGTFRTIILVDEEGTKIQATLFNKHIETWKDSLKPNKSYYIAKGRLDRVNPNYSSVHKEVELAFTDNTIIQETEARGFNSQISGWLFIIGTCR
;
A
#
# COMPACT_ATOMS: atom_id res chain seq x y z
N MET A 1 0.22 20.11 11.12
CA MET A 1 0.94 18.92 10.64
C MET A 1 0.92 17.93 11.79
N ALA A 2 0.31 16.76 11.63
CA ALA A 2 0.38 15.74 12.68
C ALA A 2 1.85 15.37 12.86
N ASP A 3 2.33 15.42 14.10
CA ASP A 3 3.70 15.05 14.41
C ASP A 3 3.91 13.56 14.07
N GLU A 4 5.04 13.23 13.46
CA GLU A 4 5.34 11.86 12.99
C GLU A 4 5.21 10.83 14.12
N THR A 5 5.50 11.28 15.35
CA THR A 5 5.36 10.53 16.60
C THR A 5 3.93 10.07 16.87
N GLU A 6 2.91 10.86 16.52
CA GLU A 6 1.50 10.53 16.77
C GLU A 6 0.97 9.51 15.74
N LEU A 7 1.41 9.61 14.48
CA LEU A 7 1.09 8.62 13.45
C LEU A 7 1.73 7.27 13.76
N ALA A 8 2.95 7.26 14.27
CA ALA A 8 3.63 6.04 14.69
C ALA A 8 2.86 5.32 15.81
N LYS A 9 2.39 6.05 16.83
CA LYS A 9 1.58 5.49 17.93
C LYS A 9 0.25 4.90 17.47
N GLN A 10 -0.36 5.47 16.44
CA GLN A 10 -1.65 5.04 15.89
C GLN A 10 -1.51 3.96 14.80
N SER A 11 -0.29 3.69 14.34
CA SER A 11 -0.06 2.76 13.25
C SER A 11 -0.32 1.32 13.66
N LEU A 12 -1.05 0.60 12.81
CA LEU A 12 -1.38 -0.81 12.97
C LEU A 12 -0.78 -1.62 11.83
N LEU A 13 -0.41 -2.87 12.14
CA LEU A 13 -0.01 -3.88 11.16
C LEU A 13 -1.19 -4.28 10.28
N ILE A 14 -0.92 -4.65 9.02
CA ILE A 14 -1.98 -4.92 8.03
C ILE A 14 -2.95 -6.01 8.52
N ASN A 15 -2.42 -7.08 9.13
CA ASN A 15 -3.22 -8.20 9.62
C ASN A 15 -4.12 -7.84 10.81
N ASN A 16 -3.79 -6.78 11.54
CA ASN A 16 -4.50 -6.36 12.75
C ASN A 16 -5.54 -5.28 12.48
N ILE A 17 -5.69 -4.83 11.23
CA ILE A 17 -6.68 -3.79 10.89
C ILE A 17 -8.08 -4.42 10.81
N PRO A 18 -9.07 -3.86 11.51
CA PRO A 18 -10.46 -4.28 11.34
C PRO A 18 -10.92 -4.07 9.90
N LYS A 19 -11.33 -5.15 9.24
CA LYS A 19 -11.65 -5.21 7.80
C LYS A 19 -12.69 -4.18 7.32
N ASN A 20 -13.59 -3.75 8.21
CA ASN A 20 -14.67 -2.81 7.89
C ASN A 20 -14.41 -1.40 8.46
N SER A 21 -13.22 -1.11 8.98
CA SER A 21 -12.89 0.22 9.50
C SER A 21 -12.49 1.17 8.38
N VAL A 22 -12.94 2.40 8.52
CA VAL A 22 -12.55 3.53 7.67
C VAL A 22 -11.42 4.33 8.32
N ASP A 23 -11.27 4.22 9.65
CA ASP A 23 -10.24 4.93 10.40
C ASP A 23 -9.16 3.93 10.82
N PHE A 24 -8.06 3.97 10.09
CA PHE A 24 -6.84 3.22 10.37
C PHE A 24 -5.66 4.04 9.89
N VAL A 25 -4.50 3.79 10.49
CA VAL A 25 -3.20 4.24 10.02
C VAL A 25 -2.33 3.01 9.86
N MET A 26 -1.69 2.86 8.71
CA MET A 26 -0.73 1.79 8.49
C MET A 26 0.60 2.37 8.02
N ARG A 27 1.71 1.81 8.50
CA ARG A 27 3.04 2.14 8.01
C ARG A 27 3.46 1.11 6.99
N VAL A 28 3.77 1.55 5.78
CA VAL A 28 4.07 0.65 4.65
C VAL A 28 5.24 1.13 3.81
N LEU A 29 5.98 0.18 3.24
CA LEU A 29 7.00 0.39 2.22
C LEU A 29 6.40 0.05 0.84
N VAL A 30 6.68 0.88 -0.16
CA VAL A 30 6.29 0.57 -1.55
C VAL A 30 7.32 -0.37 -2.16
N ILE A 31 6.92 -1.60 -2.47
CA ILE A 31 7.77 -2.57 -3.17
C ILE A 31 7.74 -2.31 -4.68
N ARG A 32 6.53 -2.22 -5.24
CA ARG A 32 6.35 -2.18 -6.69
C ARG A 32 5.20 -1.28 -7.07
N ARG A 33 5.42 -0.53 -8.14
CA ARG A 33 4.39 0.28 -8.78
C ARG A 33 3.98 -0.39 -10.09
N GLY A 34 2.70 -0.72 -10.24
CA GLY A 34 2.15 -1.28 -11.46
C GLY A 34 2.07 -0.24 -12.59
N SER A 35 1.70 -0.69 -13.79
CA SER A 35 1.38 0.21 -14.91
C SER A 35 -0.05 0.74 -14.77
N ILE A 36 -0.35 1.82 -15.48
CA ILE A 36 -1.73 2.33 -15.60
C ILE A 36 -2.45 1.46 -16.63
N ILE A 37 -3.55 0.84 -16.24
CA ILE A 37 -4.33 -0.07 -17.07
C ILE A 37 -5.73 0.53 -17.26
N PRO A 38 -6.22 0.66 -18.50
CA PRO A 38 -7.60 1.05 -18.74
C PRO A 38 -8.56 -0.09 -18.37
N TYR A 39 -9.72 0.25 -17.84
CA TYR A 39 -10.80 -0.71 -17.61
C TYR A 39 -12.11 -0.16 -18.17
N LYS A 40 -12.98 -1.08 -18.58
CA LYS A 40 -14.33 -0.76 -19.05
C LYS A 40 -15.28 -1.84 -18.60
N ASN A 41 -16.22 -1.46 -17.74
CA ASN A 41 -17.31 -2.28 -17.27
C ASN A 41 -18.63 -1.69 -17.76
N SER A 42 -19.73 -2.43 -17.59
CA SER A 42 -21.08 -1.97 -17.95
C SER A 42 -21.52 -0.67 -17.28
N ARG A 43 -20.91 -0.33 -16.13
CA ARG A 43 -21.24 0.86 -15.33
C ARG A 43 -20.26 2.01 -15.50
N ASN A 44 -18.97 1.69 -15.56
CA ASN A 44 -17.88 2.66 -15.47
C ASN A 44 -16.76 2.29 -16.45
N GLU A 45 -16.13 3.30 -17.03
CA GLU A 45 -14.86 3.19 -17.72
C GLU A 45 -13.85 4.15 -17.10
N GLY A 46 -12.56 3.84 -17.26
CA GLY A 46 -11.51 4.66 -16.70
C GLY A 46 -10.16 3.96 -16.70
N THR A 47 -9.30 4.37 -15.79
CA THR A 47 -7.98 3.78 -15.60
C THR A 47 -7.76 3.44 -14.14
N PHE A 48 -7.00 2.36 -13.90
CA PHE A 48 -6.56 2.00 -12.56
C PHE A 48 -5.07 1.70 -12.56
N ARG A 49 -4.47 1.78 -11.38
CA ARG A 49 -3.09 1.41 -11.14
C ARG A 49 -2.99 0.65 -9.84
N THR A 50 -2.30 -0.49 -9.88
CA THR A 50 -2.00 -1.28 -8.68
C THR A 50 -0.63 -0.94 -8.13
N ILE A 51 -0.50 -0.97 -6.81
CA ILE A 51 0.75 -0.76 -6.07
C ILE A 51 0.85 -1.85 -5.02
N ILE A 52 2.03 -2.47 -4.91
CA ILE A 52 2.31 -3.48 -3.89
C ILE A 52 3.01 -2.79 -2.73
N LEU A 53 2.37 -2.87 -1.57
CA LEU A 53 2.81 -2.32 -0.31
C LEU A 53 3.19 -3.45 0.64
N VAL A 54 4.10 -3.18 1.56
CA VAL A 54 4.50 -4.14 2.60
C VAL A 54 4.61 -3.44 3.95
N ASP A 55 4.14 -4.07 5.01
CA ASP A 55 4.33 -3.59 6.38
C ASP A 55 5.68 -4.03 6.99
N GLU A 56 5.89 -3.69 8.25
CA GLU A 56 7.11 -4.01 9.00
C GLU A 56 7.31 -5.52 9.22
N GLU A 57 6.24 -6.31 9.28
CA GLU A 57 6.29 -7.77 9.42
C GLU A 57 6.50 -8.50 8.07
N GLY A 58 6.50 -7.77 6.96
CA GLY A 58 6.63 -8.35 5.63
C GLY A 58 5.29 -8.81 5.03
N THR A 59 4.16 -8.49 5.67
CA THR A 59 2.83 -8.71 5.11
C THR A 59 2.62 -7.76 3.95
N LYS A 60 2.24 -8.32 2.80
CA LYS A 60 2.05 -7.55 1.57
C LYS A 60 0.57 -7.28 1.35
N ILE A 61 0.24 -6.06 0.95
CA ILE A 61 -1.11 -5.66 0.54
C ILE A 61 -1.08 -5.01 -0.84
N GLN A 62 -2.15 -5.26 -1.60
CA GLN A 62 -2.37 -4.60 -2.89
C GLN A 62 -3.19 -3.34 -2.67
N ALA A 63 -2.68 -2.22 -3.16
CA ALA A 63 -3.38 -0.95 -3.23
C ALA A 63 -3.79 -0.61 -4.66
N THR A 64 -5.03 -0.20 -4.86
CA THR A 64 -5.58 0.18 -6.17
C THR A 64 -5.99 1.66 -6.16
N LEU A 65 -5.46 2.40 -7.14
CA LEU A 65 -5.77 3.80 -7.38
C LEU A 65 -6.60 3.89 -8.66
N PHE A 66 -7.73 4.59 -8.59
CA PHE A 66 -8.63 4.79 -9.74
C PHE A 66 -8.61 6.23 -10.24
N ASN A 67 -8.63 6.40 -11.57
CA ASN A 67 -8.90 7.66 -12.25
C ASN A 67 -8.07 8.83 -11.67
N LYS A 68 -8.74 9.85 -11.12
CA LYS A 68 -8.15 11.06 -10.52
C LYS A 68 -7.10 10.78 -9.43
N HIS A 69 -7.22 9.66 -8.71
CA HIS A 69 -6.26 9.31 -7.65
C HIS A 69 -4.89 8.95 -8.21
N ILE A 70 -4.83 8.43 -9.45
CA ILE A 70 -3.57 8.14 -10.13
C ILE A 70 -2.79 9.43 -10.37
N GLU A 71 -3.48 10.47 -10.84
CA GLU A 71 -2.90 11.78 -11.13
C GLU A 71 -2.50 12.50 -9.85
N THR A 72 -3.35 12.43 -8.82
CA THR A 72 -3.11 13.06 -7.51
C THR A 72 -1.83 12.51 -6.86
N TRP A 73 -1.62 11.19 -6.93
CA TRP A 73 -0.52 10.52 -6.26
C TRP A 73 0.61 10.08 -7.18
N LYS A 74 0.67 10.62 -8.41
CA LYS A 74 1.67 10.24 -9.43
C LYS A 74 3.11 10.45 -8.97
N ASP A 75 3.35 11.54 -8.24
CA ASP A 75 4.66 11.96 -7.73
C ASP A 75 4.97 11.36 -6.35
N SER A 76 3.95 10.81 -5.69
CA SER A 76 4.03 10.09 -4.42
C SER A 76 4.17 8.57 -4.64
N LEU A 77 4.26 7.79 -3.56
CA LEU A 77 4.34 6.31 -3.61
C LEU A 77 5.47 5.81 -4.53
N LYS A 78 6.69 6.30 -4.28
CA LYS A 78 7.91 5.87 -4.98
C LYS A 78 8.35 4.51 -4.45
N PRO A 79 8.81 3.57 -5.31
CA PRO A 79 9.41 2.33 -4.85
C PRO A 79 10.55 2.59 -3.85
N ASN A 80 10.72 1.68 -2.89
CA ASN A 80 11.72 1.75 -1.82
C ASN A 80 11.58 2.98 -0.89
N LYS A 81 10.39 3.57 -0.82
CA LYS A 81 10.05 4.63 0.13
C LYS A 81 8.92 4.18 1.05
N SER A 82 8.99 4.66 2.29
CA SER A 82 8.03 4.34 3.34
C SER A 82 7.01 5.47 3.50
N TYR A 83 5.76 5.08 3.76
CA TYR A 83 4.64 5.99 3.88
C TYR A 83 3.73 5.55 5.03
N TYR A 84 3.16 6.53 5.72
CA TYR A 84 1.94 6.32 6.48
C TYR A 84 0.76 6.52 5.55
N ILE A 85 -0.12 5.52 5.49
CA ILE A 85 -1.39 5.61 4.78
C ILE A 85 -2.50 5.57 5.82
N ALA A 86 -3.39 6.56 5.75
CA ALA A 86 -4.56 6.64 6.59
C ALA A 86 -5.84 6.82 5.78
N LYS A 87 -6.97 6.41 6.35
CA LYS A 87 -8.33 6.68 5.81
C LYS A 87 -8.54 6.20 4.37
N GLY A 88 -8.20 4.93 4.12
CA GLY A 88 -8.51 4.24 2.87
C GLY A 88 -9.74 3.33 3.00
N ARG A 89 -10.14 2.71 1.89
CA ARG A 89 -11.17 1.66 1.92
C ARG A 89 -10.51 0.29 1.83
N LEU A 90 -10.76 -0.57 2.81
CA LEU A 90 -10.36 -1.97 2.75
C LEU A 90 -11.51 -2.78 2.15
N ASP A 91 -11.29 -3.30 0.96
CA ASP A 91 -12.22 -4.18 0.27
C ASP A 91 -11.83 -5.63 0.49
N ARG A 92 -12.80 -6.54 0.48
CA ARG A 92 -12.49 -7.97 0.45
C ARG A 92 -11.94 -8.35 -0.92
N VAL A 93 -10.90 -9.17 -0.92
CA VAL A 93 -10.33 -9.73 -2.15
C VAL A 93 -11.41 -10.46 -2.92
N ASN A 94 -11.56 -10.12 -4.19
CA ASN A 94 -12.41 -10.87 -5.08
C ASN A 94 -11.68 -12.17 -5.48
N PRO A 95 -12.22 -13.36 -5.16
CA PRO A 95 -11.54 -14.63 -5.40
C PRO A 95 -11.29 -14.93 -6.89
N ASN A 96 -11.96 -14.22 -7.80
CA ASN A 96 -11.77 -14.37 -9.23
C ASN A 96 -10.47 -13.71 -9.75
N TYR A 97 -9.80 -12.89 -8.93
CA TYR A 97 -8.59 -12.17 -9.31
C TYR A 97 -7.43 -12.52 -8.38
N SER A 98 -6.23 -12.61 -8.94
CA SER A 98 -5.01 -12.82 -8.15
C SER A 98 -4.68 -11.53 -7.38
N SER A 99 -4.67 -11.65 -6.05
CA SER A 99 -4.29 -10.58 -5.13
C SER A 99 -3.05 -10.97 -4.35
N VAL A 100 -2.24 -9.99 -3.99
CA VAL A 100 -1.01 -10.22 -3.20
C VAL A 100 -1.33 -10.61 -1.77
N HIS A 101 -2.40 -10.04 -1.21
CA HIS A 101 -2.94 -10.40 0.09
C HIS A 101 -4.13 -11.36 -0.07
N LYS A 102 -4.35 -12.23 0.92
CA LYS A 102 -5.40 -13.26 0.84
C LYS A 102 -6.81 -12.72 1.09
N GLU A 103 -6.95 -11.71 1.95
CA GLU A 103 -8.26 -11.35 2.50
C GLU A 103 -8.74 -9.95 2.14
N VAL A 104 -7.82 -9.00 1.98
CA VAL A 104 -8.14 -7.58 1.83
C VAL A 104 -7.29 -6.90 0.76
N GLU A 105 -7.90 -5.92 0.09
CA GLU A 105 -7.25 -4.99 -0.84
C GLU A 105 -7.53 -3.56 -0.38
N LEU A 106 -6.59 -2.66 -0.62
CA LEU A 106 -6.72 -1.25 -0.27
C LEU A 106 -7.15 -0.45 -1.50
N ALA A 107 -8.31 0.19 -1.45
CA ALA A 107 -8.74 1.15 -2.47
C ALA A 107 -8.54 2.59 -1.96
N PHE A 108 -7.90 3.42 -2.78
CA PHE A 108 -7.69 4.83 -2.45
C PHE A 108 -8.97 5.62 -2.69
N THR A 109 -9.28 6.49 -1.73
CA THR A 109 -10.48 7.34 -1.76
C THR A 109 -10.07 8.81 -1.65
N ASP A 110 -11.05 9.71 -1.73
CA ASP A 110 -10.82 11.17 -1.60
C ASP A 110 -10.29 11.58 -0.22
N ASN A 111 -10.59 10.79 0.82
CA ASN A 111 -10.19 11.08 2.19
C ASN A 111 -8.85 10.43 2.57
N THR A 112 -8.23 9.69 1.64
CA THR A 112 -6.99 8.96 1.92
C THR A 112 -5.84 9.94 2.10
N ILE A 113 -5.15 9.82 3.23
CA ILE A 113 -4.01 10.65 3.59
C ILE A 113 -2.75 9.82 3.43
N ILE A 114 -1.75 10.39 2.76
CA ILE A 114 -0.44 9.78 2.60
C ILE A 114 0.60 10.75 3.13
N GLN A 115 1.48 10.25 3.99
CA GLN A 115 2.62 11.01 4.48
C GLN A 115 3.89 10.18 4.28
N GLU A 116 4.87 10.72 3.56
CA GLU A 116 6.20 10.10 3.46
C GLU A 116 6.86 10.11 4.86
N THR A 117 7.50 9.00 5.21
CA THR A 117 8.24 8.83 6.46
C THR A 117 9.60 8.26 6.14
N GLU A 118 10.58 8.57 6.98
CA GLU A 118 11.87 7.90 6.89
C GLU A 118 11.72 6.41 7.24
N ALA A 119 12.46 5.56 6.56
CA ALA A 119 12.45 4.11 6.81
C ALA A 119 13.07 3.71 8.17
N ARG A 120 13.34 4.66 9.08
CA ARG A 120 13.90 4.38 10.41
C ARG A 120 12.94 3.47 11.18
N GLY A 121 13.31 2.20 11.34
CA GLY A 121 12.49 1.19 12.02
C GLY A 121 11.97 0.05 11.15
N PHE A 122 12.02 0.14 9.81
CA PHE A 122 11.81 -1.00 8.92
C PHE A 122 13.01 -1.98 8.89
N ASN A 123 14.04 -1.76 9.73
CA ASN A 123 15.38 -2.28 9.53
C ASN A 123 15.72 -3.47 10.45
N SER A 124 16.00 -4.63 9.82
CA SER A 124 17.20 -5.48 10.03
C SER A 124 17.02 -6.87 9.39
N GLN A 125 15.78 -7.31 9.13
CA GLN A 125 15.51 -8.71 8.76
C GLN A 125 15.33 -8.92 7.25
N ILE A 126 14.84 -7.90 6.52
CA ILE A 126 14.59 -7.99 5.07
C ILE A 126 15.89 -7.87 4.26
N SER A 127 16.93 -7.23 4.81
CA SER A 127 18.25 -7.14 4.19
C SER A 127 19.00 -8.48 4.16
N GLY A 128 18.59 -9.50 4.93
CA GLY A 128 19.22 -10.83 4.90
C GLY A 128 18.80 -11.69 3.70
N TRP A 129 17.65 -11.43 3.09
CA TRP A 129 17.09 -12.26 2.01
C TRP A 129 17.36 -11.71 0.61
N LEU A 130 17.66 -10.41 0.46
CA LEU A 130 17.91 -9.81 -0.85
C LEU A 130 19.37 -10.01 -1.34
N PHE A 131 20.29 -10.44 -0.47
CA PHE A 131 21.70 -10.66 -0.84
C PHE A 131 22.03 -12.10 -1.28
N ILE A 132 21.14 -13.08 -1.13
CA ILE A 132 21.47 -14.50 -1.41
C ILE A 132 21.24 -14.88 -2.89
N ILE A 133 20.49 -14.11 -3.67
CA ILE A 133 20.32 -14.36 -5.12
C ILE A 133 21.40 -13.69 -5.99
N GLY A 134 22.50 -13.24 -5.36
CA GLY A 134 23.48 -12.34 -5.96
C GLY A 134 24.86 -12.91 -6.24
N THR A 135 25.12 -14.22 -6.24
CA THR A 135 26.33 -14.81 -6.87
C THR A 135 26.07 -16.26 -7.29
N CYS A 136 25.55 -16.48 -8.49
CA CYS A 136 25.86 -17.72 -9.21
C CYS A 136 27.26 -17.55 -9.79
N ARG A 137 28.22 -18.24 -9.18
CA ARG A 137 29.43 -18.67 -9.86
C ARG A 137 29.11 -19.92 -10.67
#